data_AF-A0A950PH89-F1
#
_entry.id   AF-A0A950PH89-F1
#
_cell.length_a   1.000
_cell.length_b   1.000
_cell.length_c   1.000
_cell.angle_alpha   90.00
_cell.angle_beta   90.00
_cell.angle_gamma   90.00
#
_symmetry.space_group_name_H-M   'P 1'
#
loop_
_entity.id
_entity.type
_entity.pdbx_description
1 polymer ?
#
loop_
_entity_poly.entity_id
_entity_poly.type
_entity_poly.pdbx_seq_one_letter_code
_entity_poly.pdbx_strand_id
1 'polypeptide(L)'
;AATLKREGSSGHQSVARAYYAQAATAVPGVGWLRDLSGPAAETDAAEEIGKSAAPLMARLERVLDDLGTMHDQKFAEFEKAILEGLAASASDPFENGHKMLGTLLGFEADNENSQGAPDPWWFVDDNLCFVFEDHSDAQPDGKLSIKKARQVASHPNWIRDRFKLSPEARVIPVLVTSQGAAEEEAAVHLKEVAVWHIDQFREWAVRAVQTVRQLRVSYPGAGDIFWRQEAMEAYATAGIDPDSMLAHLKPLGGSAIFRR
;
A
#
# COMPACT_ATOMS: atom_id res chain seq x y z
N ALA A 1 -26.86 -13.60 39.45
CA ALA A 1 -25.62 -13.74 38.67
C ALA A 1 -26.00 -14.11 37.25
N ALA A 2 -25.99 -13.13 36.33
CA ALA A 2 -26.27 -13.35 34.92
C ALA A 2 -24.97 -13.19 34.16
N THR A 3 -24.29 -14.31 33.90
CA THR A 3 -23.10 -14.34 33.04
C THR A 3 -23.58 -14.27 31.60
N LEU A 4 -23.60 -13.06 31.03
CA LEU A 4 -23.73 -12.84 29.59
C LEU A 4 -22.49 -13.44 28.91
N LYS A 5 -22.62 -14.68 28.43
CA LYS A 5 -21.67 -15.27 27.48
C LYS A 5 -21.80 -14.49 26.16
N ARG A 6 -20.87 -13.58 25.90
CA ARG A 6 -20.67 -13.03 24.55
C ARG A 6 -20.04 -14.14 23.71
N GLU A 7 -20.86 -14.85 22.96
CA GLU A 7 -20.40 -15.61 21.79
C GLU A 7 -20.03 -14.61 20.69
N GLY A 8 -18.83 -14.03 20.80
CA GLY A 8 -18.19 -13.40 19.66
C GLY A 8 -17.61 -14.49 18.79
N SER A 9 -17.98 -14.54 17.50
CA SER A 9 -17.36 -15.43 16.51
C SER A 9 -15.83 -15.36 16.66
N SER A 10 -15.17 -16.51 16.63
CA SER A 10 -13.74 -16.66 16.93
C SER A 10 -12.85 -15.81 16.02
N GLY A 11 -13.27 -15.51 14.79
CA GLY A 11 -12.57 -14.55 13.92
C GLY A 11 -12.64 -13.12 14.44
N HIS A 12 -13.81 -12.65 14.87
CA HIS A 12 -13.98 -11.24 15.25
C HIS A 12 -13.11 -10.81 16.47
N GLN A 13 -12.68 -11.77 17.30
CA GLN A 13 -11.78 -11.48 18.43
C GLN A 13 -10.36 -11.14 17.97
N SER A 14 -9.90 -11.71 16.85
CA SER A 14 -8.55 -11.52 16.33
C SER A 14 -8.39 -10.13 15.70
N VAL A 15 -9.36 -9.72 14.87
CA VAL A 15 -9.47 -8.36 14.31
C VAL A 15 -9.52 -7.30 15.41
N ALA A 16 -10.38 -7.49 16.42
CA ALA A 16 -10.50 -6.55 17.53
C ALA A 16 -9.19 -6.38 18.30
N ARG A 17 -8.43 -7.46 18.52
CA ARG A 17 -7.12 -7.41 19.17
C ARG A 17 -6.08 -6.66 18.33
N ALA A 18 -6.09 -6.81 17.01
CA ALA A 18 -5.21 -6.04 16.13
C ALA A 18 -5.49 -4.53 16.24
N TYR A 19 -6.75 -4.12 16.29
CA TYR A 19 -7.12 -2.72 16.50
C TYR A 19 -6.72 -2.20 17.89
N TYR A 20 -6.88 -3.00 18.95
CA TYR A 20 -6.38 -2.60 20.27
C TYR A 20 -4.86 -2.44 20.30
N ALA A 21 -4.12 -3.32 19.63
CA ALA A 21 -2.67 -3.22 19.52
C ALA A 21 -2.24 -1.95 18.77
N GLN A 22 -2.88 -1.63 17.64
CA GLN A 22 -2.60 -0.40 16.88
C GLN A 22 -3.00 0.87 17.66
N ALA A 23 -4.12 0.86 18.37
CA ALA A 23 -4.52 2.00 19.18
C ALA A 23 -3.59 2.19 20.39
N ALA A 24 -2.97 1.12 20.90
CA ALA A 24 -2.04 1.17 22.01
C ALA A 24 -0.66 1.75 21.61
N THR A 25 -0.24 1.59 20.35
CA THR A 25 0.97 2.25 19.83
C THR A 25 0.73 3.74 19.60
N ALA A 26 -0.48 4.13 19.20
CA ALA A 26 -0.85 5.54 19.00
C ALA A 26 -1.00 6.34 20.30
N VAL A 27 -1.26 5.70 21.45
CA VAL A 27 -1.46 6.38 22.74
C VAL A 27 -0.68 5.68 23.88
N PRO A 28 0.63 5.97 24.03
CA PRO A 28 1.49 5.30 25.03
C PRO A 28 1.06 5.49 26.49
N GLY A 29 0.24 6.51 26.78
CA GLY A 29 -0.22 6.85 28.13
C GLY A 29 -1.41 6.05 28.65
N VAL A 30 -1.97 5.13 27.87
CA VAL A 30 -3.23 4.43 28.20
C VAL A 30 -3.00 2.92 28.35
N GLY A 31 -2.51 2.53 29.53
CA GLY A 31 -2.11 1.14 29.83
C GLY A 31 -3.22 0.09 29.69
N TRP A 32 -4.48 0.44 29.98
CA TRP A 32 -5.61 -0.49 29.89
C TRP A 32 -5.94 -0.93 28.45
N LEU A 33 -5.49 -0.18 27.44
CA LEU A 33 -5.67 -0.56 26.04
C LEU A 33 -4.81 -1.77 25.67
N ARG A 34 -3.60 -1.84 26.26
CA ARG A 34 -2.69 -2.99 26.13
C ARG A 34 -3.25 -4.24 26.83
N ASP A 35 -3.99 -4.04 27.91
CA ASP A 35 -4.65 -5.13 28.62
C ASP A 35 -5.82 -5.71 27.80
N LEU A 36 -6.49 -4.89 26.97
CA LEU A 36 -7.55 -5.33 26.05
C LEU A 36 -7.04 -6.13 24.84
N SER A 37 -5.81 -5.89 24.37
CA SER A 37 -5.18 -6.75 23.37
C SER A 37 -4.95 -8.18 23.88
N GLY A 38 -4.93 -8.38 25.21
CA GLY A 38 -4.83 -9.68 25.87
C GLY A 38 -3.48 -10.40 25.66
N PRO A 39 -3.18 -11.45 26.46
CA PRO A 39 -2.14 -12.40 26.08
C PRO A 39 -2.57 -13.07 24.77
N ALA A 40 -1.62 -13.25 23.84
CA ALA A 40 -1.85 -13.91 22.56
C ALA A 40 -2.48 -15.28 22.81
N ALA A 41 -3.80 -15.36 22.76
CA ALA A 41 -4.46 -16.65 22.79
C ALA A 41 -4.09 -17.33 21.48
N GLU A 42 -3.41 -18.47 21.57
CA GLU A 42 -3.30 -19.47 20.51
C GLU A 42 -4.71 -19.99 20.19
N THR A 43 -5.53 -19.13 19.59
CA THR A 43 -6.68 -19.56 18.82
C THR A 43 -6.10 -20.05 17.50
N ASP A 44 -6.35 -21.32 17.15
CA ASP A 44 -6.06 -21.88 15.83
C ASP A 44 -6.27 -20.80 14.77
N ALA A 45 -5.15 -20.26 14.28
CA ALA A 45 -5.14 -19.08 13.44
C ALA A 45 -5.57 -19.54 12.05
N ALA A 46 -6.88 -19.65 11.83
CA ALA A 46 -7.40 -19.44 10.50
C ALA A 46 -6.89 -18.04 10.10
N GLU A 47 -5.94 -18.02 9.16
CA GLU A 47 -5.33 -16.81 8.66
C GLU A 47 -6.46 -15.94 8.10
N GLU A 48 -6.82 -14.88 8.82
CA GLU A 48 -7.91 -14.00 8.40
C GLU A 48 -7.52 -13.32 7.10
N ILE A 49 -8.31 -13.59 6.07
CA ILE A 49 -8.13 -13.03 4.74
C ILE A 49 -8.07 -11.51 4.84
N GLY A 50 -7.02 -10.91 4.29
CA GLY A 50 -6.86 -9.45 4.24
C GLY A 50 -6.46 -8.77 5.53
N LYS A 51 -6.13 -9.51 6.59
CA LYS A 51 -5.66 -8.95 7.87
C LYS A 51 -4.50 -7.97 7.71
N SER A 52 -3.64 -8.18 6.71
CA SER A 52 -2.51 -7.28 6.43
C SER A 52 -2.96 -5.86 6.04
N ALA A 53 -4.19 -5.67 5.55
CA ALA A 53 -4.77 -4.37 5.21
C ALA A 53 -5.27 -3.58 6.43
N ALA A 54 -5.32 -4.17 7.64
CA ALA A 54 -5.82 -3.51 8.84
C ALA A 54 -5.21 -2.11 9.11
N PRO A 55 -3.89 -1.88 8.93
CA PRO A 55 -3.29 -0.55 9.12
C PRO A 55 -3.82 0.53 8.17
N LEU A 56 -4.37 0.13 7.01
CA LEU A 56 -4.85 1.05 5.98
C LEU A 56 -6.28 1.53 6.26
N MET A 57 -7.08 0.72 6.96
CA MET A 57 -8.53 0.92 7.08
C MET A 57 -8.91 2.27 7.69
N ALA A 58 -8.25 2.68 8.78
CA ALA A 58 -8.54 3.96 9.42
C ALA A 58 -8.22 5.18 8.52
N ARG A 59 -7.24 5.05 7.61
CA ARG A 59 -6.91 6.10 6.64
C ARG A 59 -7.85 6.08 5.45
N LEU A 60 -8.23 4.89 4.97
CA LEU A 60 -9.28 4.73 3.96
C LEU A 60 -10.58 5.39 4.42
N GLU A 61 -11.04 5.11 5.64
CA GLU A 61 -12.23 5.74 6.23
C GLU A 61 -12.15 7.27 6.21
N ARG A 62 -11.01 7.84 6.63
CA ARG A 62 -10.79 9.29 6.60
C ARG A 62 -10.91 9.85 5.18
N VAL A 63 -10.30 9.17 4.21
CA VAL A 63 -10.40 9.59 2.80
C VAL A 63 -11.84 9.53 2.30
N LEU A 64 -12.61 8.49 2.67
CA LEU A 64 -14.02 8.38 2.31
C LEU A 64 -14.88 9.46 2.98
N ASP A 65 -14.60 9.80 4.24
CA ASP A 65 -15.26 10.91 4.95
C ASP A 65 -14.96 12.26 4.28
N ASP A 66 -13.70 12.52 3.90
CA ASP A 66 -13.26 13.77 3.27
C ASP A 66 -13.83 13.96 1.86
N LEU A 67 -13.87 12.89 1.06
CA LEU A 67 -14.49 12.86 -0.26
C LEU A 67 -16.02 12.88 -0.18
N GLY A 68 -16.57 12.44 0.96
CA GLY A 68 -17.99 12.35 1.24
C GLY A 68 -18.67 11.16 0.54
N THR A 69 -19.73 10.65 1.17
CA THR A 69 -20.51 9.51 0.67
C THR A 69 -21.83 9.92 0.01
N MET A 70 -22.38 11.09 0.35
CA MET A 70 -23.70 11.53 -0.12
C MET A 70 -23.70 12.11 -1.55
N HIS A 71 -22.63 12.79 -1.95
CA HIS A 71 -22.50 13.41 -3.26
C HIS A 71 -21.33 12.79 -4.02
N ASP A 72 -21.58 12.30 -5.23
CA ASP A 72 -20.58 11.56 -5.99
C ASP A 72 -19.49 12.45 -6.62
N GLN A 73 -19.75 13.76 -6.72
CA GLN A 73 -18.91 14.67 -7.49
C GLN A 73 -17.44 14.68 -7.04
N LYS A 74 -17.16 14.88 -5.74
CA LYS A 74 -15.77 14.94 -5.24
C LYS A 74 -15.03 13.63 -5.44
N PHE A 75 -15.69 12.51 -5.15
CA PHE A 75 -15.11 11.19 -5.34
C PHE A 75 -14.82 10.91 -6.82
N ALA A 76 -15.77 11.24 -7.71
CA ALA A 76 -15.60 11.08 -9.14
C ALA A 76 -14.47 11.98 -9.72
N GLU A 77 -14.34 13.21 -9.23
CA GLU A 77 -13.23 14.10 -9.59
C GLU A 77 -11.87 13.54 -9.14
N PHE A 78 -11.81 12.99 -7.91
CA PHE A 78 -10.59 12.39 -7.37
C PHE A 78 -10.20 11.10 -8.12
N GLU A 79 -11.17 10.21 -8.37
CA GLU A 79 -10.99 9.00 -9.20
C GLU A 79 -10.51 9.36 -10.60
N LYS A 80 -11.16 10.34 -11.24
CA LYS A 80 -10.79 10.79 -12.57
C LYS A 80 -9.34 11.30 -12.61
N ALA A 81 -8.93 12.11 -11.64
CA ALA A 81 -7.57 12.63 -11.55
C ALA A 81 -6.52 11.51 -11.40
N ILE A 82 -6.82 10.47 -10.61
CA ILE A 82 -5.96 9.29 -10.49
C ILE A 82 -5.82 8.59 -11.85
N LEU A 83 -6.94 8.25 -12.48
CA LEU A 83 -6.94 7.45 -13.70
C LEU A 83 -6.34 8.21 -14.90
N GLU A 84 -6.64 9.50 -15.03
CA GLU A 84 -6.04 10.34 -16.08
C GLU A 84 -4.53 10.54 -15.86
N GLY A 85 -4.09 10.74 -14.60
CA GLY A 85 -2.68 10.83 -14.26
C GLY A 85 -1.93 9.55 -14.62
N LEU A 86 -2.43 8.39 -14.20
CA LEU A 86 -1.81 7.09 -14.49
C LEU A 86 -1.84 6.70 -15.97
N ALA A 87 -2.80 7.21 -16.74
CA ALA A 87 -2.85 7.01 -18.18
C ALA A 87 -1.81 7.86 -18.94
N ALA A 88 -1.26 8.91 -18.32
CA ALA A 88 -0.25 9.75 -18.93
C ALA A 88 1.08 8.99 -19.14
N SER A 89 1.79 9.34 -20.21
CA SER A 89 3.17 8.91 -20.42
C SER A 89 4.18 9.89 -19.79
N ALA A 90 3.80 11.17 -19.64
CA ALA A 90 4.64 12.16 -18.98
C ALA A 90 4.77 11.84 -17.48
N SER A 91 5.96 12.07 -16.92
CA SER A 91 6.31 11.73 -15.55
C SER A 91 5.45 12.48 -14.52
N ASP A 92 5.43 13.82 -14.51
CA ASP A 92 4.74 14.58 -13.45
C ASP A 92 3.25 14.20 -13.28
N PRO A 93 2.43 14.07 -14.35
CA PRO A 93 1.05 13.63 -14.19
C PRO A 93 0.91 12.19 -13.68
N PHE A 94 1.82 11.30 -14.11
CA PHE A 94 1.82 9.90 -13.67
C PHE A 94 2.15 9.81 -12.17
N GLU A 95 3.22 10.47 -11.74
CA GLU A 95 3.67 10.49 -10.33
C GLU A 95 2.58 11.06 -9.42
N ASN A 96 1.91 12.15 -9.84
CA ASN A 96 0.81 12.72 -9.07
C ASN A 96 -0.39 11.77 -9.00
N GLY A 97 -0.77 11.14 -10.11
CA GLY A 97 -1.83 10.12 -10.13
C GLY A 97 -1.49 8.91 -9.25
N HIS A 98 -0.22 8.49 -9.24
CA HIS A 98 0.29 7.38 -8.44
C HIS A 98 0.29 7.71 -6.94
N LYS A 99 0.70 8.91 -6.54
CA LYS A 99 0.53 9.41 -5.17
C LYS A 99 -0.94 9.42 -4.74
N MET A 100 -1.81 10.00 -5.55
CA MET A 100 -3.25 10.09 -5.25
C MET A 100 -3.89 8.70 -5.11
N LEU A 101 -3.44 7.72 -5.90
CA LEU A 101 -3.84 6.31 -5.76
C LEU A 101 -3.47 5.77 -4.38
N GLY A 102 -2.21 5.94 -3.95
CA GLY A 102 -1.78 5.49 -2.61
C GLY A 102 -2.63 6.07 -1.50
N THR A 103 -2.94 7.37 -1.58
CA THR A 103 -3.85 8.05 -0.65
C THR A 103 -5.25 7.43 -0.67
N LEU A 104 -5.84 7.21 -1.85
CA LEU A 104 -7.17 6.58 -1.98
C LEU A 104 -7.23 5.21 -1.29
N LEU A 105 -6.15 4.43 -1.43
CA LEU A 105 -6.05 3.07 -0.90
C LEU A 105 -5.70 3.04 0.60
N GLY A 106 -5.62 4.19 1.27
CA GLY A 106 -5.34 4.28 2.69
C GLY A 106 -3.88 4.05 3.08
N PHE A 107 -2.94 4.10 2.13
CA PHE A 107 -1.52 4.24 2.45
C PHE A 107 -1.23 5.68 2.88
N GLU A 108 -0.22 5.86 3.73
CA GLU A 108 0.37 7.18 3.91
C GLU A 108 1.30 7.43 2.72
N ALA A 109 0.75 8.11 1.71
CA ALA A 109 1.38 8.31 0.42
C ALA A 109 1.81 9.77 0.20
N ASP A 110 3.05 9.97 -0.21
CA ASP A 110 3.58 11.29 -0.55
C ASP A 110 4.70 11.19 -1.59
N ASN A 111 5.18 12.34 -2.06
CA ASN A 111 6.29 12.49 -2.99
C ASN A 111 7.10 13.76 -2.68
N GLU A 112 8.34 13.85 -3.16
CA GLU A 112 9.18 15.03 -3.01
C GLU A 112 9.97 15.34 -4.27
N ASN A 113 9.88 16.58 -4.76
CA ASN A 113 10.58 17.01 -5.98
C ASN A 113 12.04 17.43 -5.71
N SER A 114 12.79 16.63 -4.96
CA SER A 114 14.21 16.86 -4.70
C SER A 114 15.10 15.87 -5.44
N GLN A 115 16.34 16.25 -5.70
CA GLN A 115 17.23 15.44 -6.52
C GLN A 115 17.54 14.10 -5.82
N GLY A 116 17.16 13.00 -6.47
CA GLY A 116 17.38 11.64 -5.94
C GLY A 116 16.38 11.23 -4.87
N ALA A 117 15.34 12.04 -4.62
CA ALA A 117 14.16 11.56 -3.94
C ALA A 117 13.44 10.53 -4.83
N PRO A 118 12.76 9.55 -4.21
CA PRO A 118 11.82 8.71 -4.91
C PRO A 118 10.65 9.49 -5.47
N ASP A 119 9.96 8.89 -6.44
CA ASP A 119 8.78 9.48 -7.06
C ASP A 119 7.62 9.44 -6.04
N PRO A 120 6.78 8.39 -5.92
CA PRO A 120 5.98 8.24 -4.70
C PRO A 120 6.56 7.22 -3.71
N TRP A 121 6.17 7.34 -2.44
CA TRP A 121 6.30 6.29 -1.43
C TRP A 121 4.98 6.06 -0.71
N TRP A 122 4.73 4.82 -0.32
CA TRP A 122 3.53 4.38 0.39
C TRP A 122 3.91 3.67 1.69
N PHE A 123 3.64 4.30 2.83
CA PHE A 123 3.75 3.67 4.13
C PHE A 123 2.49 2.88 4.47
N VAL A 124 2.68 1.62 4.85
CA VAL A 124 1.66 0.80 5.52
C VAL A 124 1.63 1.18 7.01
N ASP A 125 2.80 1.16 7.62
CA ASP A 125 3.11 1.58 8.99
C ASP A 125 4.62 1.86 9.11
N ASP A 126 5.12 2.05 10.34
CA ASP A 126 6.54 2.33 10.62
C ASP A 126 7.50 1.20 10.19
N ASN A 127 6.99 -0.01 9.93
CA ASN A 127 7.79 -1.20 9.63
C ASN A 127 7.76 -1.59 8.14
N LEU A 128 6.83 -1.05 7.35
CA LEU A 128 6.69 -1.40 5.93
C LEU A 128 6.38 -0.19 5.06
N CYS A 129 7.27 0.07 4.10
CA CYS A 129 7.14 1.10 3.08
C CYS A 129 7.41 0.51 1.70
N PHE A 130 6.56 0.83 0.73
CA PHE A 130 6.87 0.67 -0.70
C PHE A 130 7.39 2.01 -1.20
N VAL A 131 8.50 2.00 -1.94
CA VAL A 131 9.09 3.21 -2.50
C VAL A 131 9.28 3.03 -3.99
N PHE A 132 8.76 3.97 -4.77
CA PHE A 132 8.59 3.80 -6.21
C PHE A 132 9.56 4.67 -7.00
N GLU A 133 9.87 4.19 -8.19
CA GLU A 133 10.46 4.93 -9.29
C GLU A 133 9.57 4.71 -10.51
N ASP A 134 8.96 5.77 -10.99
CA ASP A 134 8.02 5.81 -12.09
C ASP A 134 8.74 6.16 -13.39
N HIS A 135 8.92 5.15 -14.24
CA HIS A 135 9.51 5.31 -15.56
C HIS A 135 8.43 5.22 -16.65
N SER A 136 7.42 6.09 -16.55
CA SER A 136 6.24 6.08 -17.44
C SER A 136 6.52 6.50 -18.88
N ASP A 137 7.60 7.25 -19.10
CA ASP A 137 8.08 7.74 -20.39
C ASP A 137 9.05 6.78 -21.08
N ALA A 138 9.35 5.64 -20.43
CA ALA A 138 10.29 4.65 -20.94
C ALA A 138 9.83 4.05 -22.26
N GLN A 139 10.78 3.86 -23.18
CA GLN A 139 10.54 3.15 -24.42
C GLN A 139 10.49 1.64 -24.15
N PRO A 140 9.40 0.93 -24.53
CA PRO A 140 9.22 -0.48 -24.20
C PRO A 140 10.33 -1.40 -24.74
N ASP A 141 10.84 -1.10 -25.94
CA ASP A 141 11.94 -1.84 -26.59
C ASP A 141 13.33 -1.44 -26.06
N GLY A 142 13.38 -0.42 -25.20
CA GLY A 142 14.59 0.03 -24.55
C GLY A 142 14.99 -0.87 -23.37
N LYS A 143 16.22 -0.64 -22.88
CA LYS A 143 16.71 -1.25 -21.65
C LYS A 143 16.84 -0.20 -20.55
N LEU A 144 16.61 -0.63 -19.32
CA LEU A 144 16.85 0.20 -18.15
C LEU A 144 18.34 0.51 -18.02
N SER A 145 18.68 1.80 -17.98
CA SER A 145 20.06 2.26 -17.84
C SER A 145 20.63 1.98 -16.44
N ILE A 146 21.96 1.88 -16.35
CA ILE A 146 22.68 1.82 -15.06
C ILE A 146 22.30 2.97 -14.12
N LYS A 147 22.13 4.18 -14.67
CA LYS A 147 21.79 5.38 -13.88
C LYS A 147 20.44 5.18 -13.18
N LYS A 148 19.42 4.75 -13.91
CA LYS A 148 18.07 4.54 -13.36
C LYS A 148 18.06 3.35 -12.38
N ALA A 149 18.77 2.27 -12.70
CA ALA A 149 18.92 1.14 -11.79
C ALA A 149 19.53 1.53 -10.43
N ARG A 150 20.54 2.41 -10.42
CA ARG A 150 21.13 2.93 -9.18
C ARG A 150 20.18 3.87 -8.43
N GLN A 151 19.36 4.62 -9.14
CA GLN A 151 18.39 5.55 -8.55
C GLN A 151 17.39 4.78 -7.69
N VAL A 152 16.61 3.88 -8.31
CA VAL A 152 15.62 3.03 -7.61
C VAL A 152 16.25 2.19 -6.50
N ALA A 153 17.46 1.64 -6.72
CA ALA A 153 18.17 0.87 -5.70
C ALA A 153 18.63 1.71 -4.49
N SER A 154 18.74 3.03 -4.63
CA SER A 154 19.17 3.93 -3.56
C SER A 154 18.03 4.55 -2.77
N HIS A 155 16.79 4.54 -3.30
CA HIS A 155 15.59 5.05 -2.61
C HIS A 155 15.37 4.48 -1.20
N PRO A 156 15.62 3.19 -0.91
CA PRO A 156 15.49 2.68 0.46
C PRO A 156 16.40 3.38 1.46
N ASN A 157 17.59 3.85 1.04
CA ASN A 157 18.48 4.62 1.91
C ASN A 157 17.94 6.03 2.14
N TRP A 158 17.39 6.66 1.11
CA TRP A 158 16.77 7.98 1.19
C TRP A 158 15.59 7.96 2.17
N ILE A 159 14.67 7.00 2.03
CA ILE A 159 13.50 6.87 2.92
C ILE A 159 13.94 6.66 4.38
N ARG A 160 14.90 5.76 4.62
CA ARG A 160 15.39 5.50 5.98
C ARG A 160 16.03 6.73 6.61
N ASP A 161 16.84 7.47 5.87
CA ASP A 161 17.46 8.68 6.41
C ASP A 161 16.44 9.82 6.62
N ARG A 162 15.51 10.01 5.67
CA ARG A 162 14.52 11.08 5.70
C ARG A 162 13.53 10.94 6.86
N PHE A 163 13.06 9.71 7.12
CA PHE A 163 12.04 9.41 8.11
C PHE A 163 12.59 8.78 9.39
N LYS A 164 13.92 8.57 9.47
CA LYS A 164 14.61 7.96 10.62
C LYS A 164 14.00 6.61 11.01
N LEU A 165 13.69 5.80 10.00
CA LEU A 165 13.11 4.47 10.19
C LEU A 165 14.10 3.55 10.92
N SER A 166 13.55 2.57 11.65
CA SER A 166 14.39 1.55 12.28
C SER A 166 15.10 0.69 11.22
N PRO A 167 16.28 0.13 11.54
CA PRO A 167 16.98 -0.79 10.63
C PRO A 167 16.16 -2.01 10.22
N GLU A 168 15.21 -2.42 11.07
CA GLU A 168 14.31 -3.55 10.86
C GLU A 168 13.14 -3.21 9.93
N ALA A 169 12.87 -1.92 9.69
CA ALA A 169 11.84 -1.49 8.76
C ALA A 169 12.16 -1.95 7.33
N ARG A 170 11.17 -2.58 6.71
CA ARG A 170 11.22 -3.09 5.34
C ARG A 170 10.83 -1.95 4.40
N VAL A 171 11.80 -1.52 3.59
CA VAL A 171 11.57 -0.55 2.52
C VAL A 171 11.79 -1.28 1.20
N ILE A 172 10.70 -1.47 0.45
CA ILE A 172 10.66 -2.25 -0.79
C ILE A 172 10.80 -1.30 -1.98
N PRO A 173 11.95 -1.25 -2.69
CA PRO A 173 12.10 -0.45 -3.88
C PRO A 173 11.39 -1.11 -5.07
N VAL A 174 10.54 -0.34 -5.75
CA VAL A 174 9.71 -0.79 -6.87
C VAL A 174 9.97 0.11 -8.08
N LEU A 175 10.34 -0.50 -9.20
CA LEU A 175 10.42 0.18 -10.49
C LEU A 175 9.13 -0.06 -11.28
N VAL A 176 8.40 1.00 -11.62
CA VAL A 176 7.26 0.96 -12.52
C VAL A 176 7.73 1.32 -13.93
N THR A 177 7.69 0.39 -14.88
CA THR A 177 8.27 0.62 -16.23
C THR A 177 7.58 -0.21 -17.32
N SER A 178 7.65 0.27 -18.56
CA SER A 178 7.26 -0.46 -19.77
C SER A 178 8.36 -1.40 -20.30
N GLN A 179 9.60 -1.23 -19.80
CA GLN A 179 10.76 -1.99 -20.28
C GLN A 179 10.71 -3.43 -19.78
N GLY A 180 11.15 -4.37 -20.61
CA GLY A 180 11.23 -5.80 -20.25
C GLY A 180 12.58 -6.23 -19.69
N ALA A 181 13.58 -5.34 -19.71
CA ALA A 181 14.95 -5.68 -19.33
C ALA A 181 15.77 -4.45 -18.92
N ALA A 182 16.89 -4.72 -18.24
CA ALA A 182 17.96 -3.77 -17.95
C ALA A 182 19.18 -4.02 -18.85
N GLU A 183 20.08 -3.04 -18.90
CA GLU A 183 21.47 -3.27 -19.35
C GLU A 183 22.13 -4.33 -18.44
N GLU A 184 23.04 -5.14 -19.00
CA GLU A 184 23.66 -6.25 -18.26
C GLU A 184 24.43 -5.72 -17.03
N GLU A 185 25.11 -4.59 -17.22
CA GLU A 185 25.87 -3.88 -16.20
C GLU A 185 24.98 -3.22 -15.15
N ALA A 186 23.70 -2.96 -15.46
CA ALA A 186 22.73 -2.40 -14.53
C ALA A 186 22.17 -3.46 -13.58
N ALA A 187 22.10 -4.72 -14.04
CA ALA A 187 21.47 -5.83 -13.32
C ALA A 187 22.04 -6.04 -11.91
N VAL A 188 23.35 -5.83 -11.71
CA VAL A 188 24.02 -5.96 -10.39
C VAL A 188 23.41 -5.05 -9.31
N HIS A 189 22.80 -3.93 -9.71
CA HIS A 189 22.18 -2.96 -8.80
C HIS A 189 20.73 -3.32 -8.44
N LEU A 190 20.09 -4.22 -9.19
CA LEU A 190 18.66 -4.53 -9.07
C LEU A 190 18.36 -5.74 -8.16
N LYS A 191 19.27 -6.12 -7.26
CA LYS A 191 19.09 -7.33 -6.42
C LYS A 191 17.83 -7.29 -5.56
N GLU A 192 17.61 -6.15 -4.90
CA GLU A 192 16.50 -5.92 -3.99
C GLU A 192 15.32 -5.19 -4.66
N VAL A 193 15.45 -4.82 -5.93
CA VAL A 193 14.45 -4.05 -6.67
C VAL A 193 13.39 -4.98 -7.23
N ALA A 194 12.13 -4.70 -6.90
CA ALA A 194 10.97 -5.30 -7.56
C ALA A 194 10.62 -4.50 -8.81
N VAL A 195 10.01 -5.15 -9.80
CA VAL A 195 9.50 -4.49 -11.00
C VAL A 195 8.01 -4.70 -11.10
N TRP A 196 7.28 -3.61 -11.39
CA TRP A 196 5.88 -3.65 -11.76
C TRP A 196 5.76 -3.16 -13.20
N HIS A 197 5.35 -4.05 -14.11
CA HIS A 197 5.14 -3.62 -15.50
C HIS A 197 4.03 -2.58 -15.56
N ILE A 198 4.24 -1.47 -16.27
CA ILE A 198 3.35 -0.32 -16.21
C ILE A 198 1.91 -0.63 -16.64
N ASP A 199 1.73 -1.51 -17.63
CA ASP A 199 0.38 -1.91 -18.06
C ASP A 199 -0.33 -2.76 -16.99
N GLN A 200 0.40 -3.68 -16.34
CA GLN A 200 -0.14 -4.46 -15.22
C GLN A 200 -0.46 -3.56 -14.02
N PHE A 201 0.38 -2.56 -13.78
CA PHE A 201 0.15 -1.56 -12.73
C PHE A 201 -1.12 -0.73 -13.01
N ARG A 202 -1.30 -0.24 -14.23
CA ARG A 202 -2.51 0.49 -14.65
C ARG A 202 -3.76 -0.37 -14.53
N GLU A 203 -3.72 -1.62 -14.99
CA GLU A 203 -4.83 -2.58 -14.86
C GLU A 203 -5.16 -2.89 -13.39
N TRP A 204 -4.13 -3.04 -12.55
CA TRP A 204 -4.31 -3.20 -11.11
C TRP A 204 -4.90 -1.93 -10.47
N ALA A 205 -4.40 -0.75 -10.81
CA ALA A 205 -4.87 0.53 -10.27
C ALA A 205 -6.35 0.76 -10.60
N VAL A 206 -6.79 0.46 -11.82
CA VAL A 206 -8.21 0.54 -12.21
C VAL A 206 -9.07 -0.36 -11.32
N ARG A 207 -8.64 -1.62 -11.11
CA ARG A 207 -9.35 -2.54 -10.21
C ARG A 207 -9.36 -2.05 -8.77
N ALA A 208 -8.24 -1.51 -8.29
CA ALA A 208 -8.10 -1.01 -6.93
C ALA A 208 -9.04 0.19 -6.66
N VAL A 209 -9.10 1.14 -7.59
CA VAL A 209 -10.04 2.28 -7.54
C VAL A 209 -11.48 1.80 -7.56
N GLN A 210 -11.81 0.83 -8.42
CA GLN A 210 -13.16 0.23 -8.47
C GLN A 210 -13.54 -0.47 -7.16
N THR A 211 -12.61 -1.17 -6.52
CA THR A 211 -12.83 -1.79 -5.20
C THR A 211 -13.18 -0.74 -4.15
N VAL A 212 -12.43 0.36 -4.07
CA VAL A 212 -12.74 1.46 -3.13
C VAL A 212 -14.08 2.10 -3.46
N ARG A 213 -14.39 2.30 -4.75
CA ARG A 213 -15.69 2.83 -5.19
C ARG A 213 -16.86 1.97 -4.73
N GLN A 214 -16.71 0.64 -4.78
CA GLN A 214 -17.73 -0.30 -4.30
C GLN A 214 -17.86 -0.25 -2.77
N LEU A 215 -16.75 -0.29 -2.04
CA LEU A 215 -16.74 -0.20 -0.58
C LEU A 215 -17.36 1.11 -0.06
N ARG A 216 -17.19 2.21 -0.80
CA ARG A 216 -17.81 3.50 -0.48
C ARG A 216 -19.34 3.43 -0.47
N VAL A 217 -19.97 2.58 -1.29
CA VAL A 217 -21.43 2.47 -1.36
C VAL A 217 -22.03 1.93 -0.07
N SER A 218 -21.34 0.99 0.58
CA SER A 218 -21.77 0.38 1.84
C SER A 218 -21.18 1.07 3.08
N TYR A 219 -20.36 2.11 2.91
CA TYR A 219 -19.62 2.75 4.01
C TYR A 219 -20.57 3.42 5.02
N PRO A 220 -20.65 2.92 6.27
CA PRO A 220 -21.60 3.44 7.27
C PRO A 220 -21.03 4.63 8.07
N GLY A 221 -19.77 5.00 7.84
CA GLY A 221 -19.00 5.94 8.66
C GLY A 221 -17.87 5.25 9.43
N ALA A 222 -16.94 6.04 9.97
CA ALA A 222 -15.70 5.53 10.55
C ALA A 222 -15.93 4.67 11.80
N GLY A 223 -15.14 3.61 11.93
CA GLY A 223 -15.11 2.77 13.13
C GLY A 223 -16.09 1.59 13.10
N ASP A 224 -16.80 1.36 11.99
CA ASP A 224 -17.61 0.17 11.83
C ASP A 224 -16.75 -1.07 11.59
N ILE A 225 -16.79 -2.02 12.52
CA ILE A 225 -15.93 -3.21 12.50
C ILE A 225 -16.35 -4.21 11.41
N PHE A 226 -17.63 -4.27 11.05
CA PHE A 226 -18.13 -5.20 10.03
C PHE A 226 -17.73 -4.71 8.64
N TRP A 227 -17.90 -3.42 8.38
CA TRP A 227 -17.45 -2.80 7.15
C TRP A 227 -15.93 -2.89 6.99
N ARG A 228 -15.15 -2.68 8.07
CA ARG A 228 -13.69 -2.87 8.03
C ARG A 228 -13.29 -4.30 7.68
N GLN A 229 -14.00 -5.30 8.19
CA GLN A 229 -13.75 -6.69 7.83
C GLN A 229 -14.04 -6.93 6.34
N GLU A 230 -15.18 -6.46 5.84
CA GLU A 230 -15.53 -6.53 4.40
C GLU A 230 -14.49 -5.83 3.54
N ALA A 231 -14.03 -4.65 3.95
CA ALA A 231 -13.00 -3.88 3.25
C ALA A 231 -11.65 -4.60 3.20
N MET A 232 -11.22 -5.22 4.30
CA MET A 232 -9.99 -6.03 4.33
C MET A 232 -10.08 -7.25 3.40
N GLU A 233 -11.20 -7.97 3.40
CA GLU A 233 -11.44 -9.11 2.51
C GLU A 233 -11.47 -8.67 1.03
N ALA A 234 -12.07 -7.52 0.74
CA ALA A 234 -12.08 -6.92 -0.60
C ALA A 234 -10.68 -6.48 -1.05
N TYR A 235 -9.87 -5.91 -0.13
CA TYR A 235 -8.47 -5.56 -0.39
C TYR A 235 -7.63 -6.80 -0.73
N ALA A 236 -7.81 -7.88 0.02
CA ALA A 236 -7.14 -9.16 -0.26
C ALA A 236 -7.51 -9.71 -1.63
N THR A 237 -8.81 -9.72 -1.94
CA THR A 237 -9.33 -10.23 -3.21
C THR A 237 -8.82 -9.40 -4.40
N ALA A 238 -8.68 -8.09 -4.23
CA ALA A 238 -8.18 -7.18 -5.25
C ALA A 238 -6.64 -7.13 -5.32
N GLY A 239 -5.93 -7.75 -4.37
CA GLY A 239 -4.47 -7.70 -4.26
C GLY A 239 -3.93 -6.34 -3.86
N ILE A 240 -4.66 -5.59 -3.03
CA ILE A 240 -4.31 -4.26 -2.50
C ILE A 240 -3.63 -4.38 -1.13
N ASP A 241 -3.96 -5.44 -0.38
CA ASP A 241 -3.40 -5.63 0.96
C ASP A 241 -1.87 -5.84 0.89
N PRO A 242 -1.13 -5.39 1.91
CA PRO A 242 0.33 -5.49 1.97
C PRO A 242 0.89 -6.88 1.65
N ASP A 243 0.28 -7.96 2.12
CA ASP A 243 0.76 -9.32 1.86
C ASP A 243 0.62 -9.70 0.38
N SER A 244 -0.50 -9.37 -0.27
CA SER A 244 -0.66 -9.58 -1.71
C SER A 244 0.33 -8.74 -2.53
N MET A 245 0.54 -7.48 -2.13
CA MET A 245 1.54 -6.63 -2.80
C MET A 245 2.95 -7.20 -2.66
N LEU A 246 3.34 -7.66 -1.47
CA LEU A 246 4.64 -8.31 -1.24
C LEU A 246 4.78 -9.62 -2.01
N ALA A 247 3.71 -10.40 -2.14
CA ALA A 247 3.70 -11.62 -2.92
C ALA A 247 3.87 -11.35 -4.43
N HIS A 248 3.33 -10.24 -4.92
CA HIS A 248 3.48 -9.79 -6.31
C HIS A 248 4.87 -9.18 -6.58
N LEU A 249 5.34 -8.30 -5.69
CA LEU A 249 6.55 -7.49 -5.83
C LEU A 249 7.81 -8.25 -5.39
N LYS A 250 8.17 -9.28 -6.14
CA LYS A 250 9.37 -10.08 -5.88
C LYS A 250 10.64 -9.38 -6.39
N PRO A 251 11.74 -9.37 -5.61
CA PRO A 251 13.00 -8.81 -6.07
C PRO A 251 13.53 -9.53 -7.31
N LEU A 252 14.17 -8.78 -8.21
CA LEU A 252 14.79 -9.32 -9.43
C LEU A 252 15.99 -10.22 -9.15
N GLY A 253 16.58 -10.18 -7.95
CA GLY A 253 17.75 -10.99 -7.60
C GLY A 253 18.99 -10.69 -8.44
N GLY A 254 19.02 -9.53 -9.11
CA GLY A 254 20.08 -9.11 -10.01
C GLY A 254 19.93 -9.62 -11.44
N SER A 255 18.73 -10.04 -11.84
CA SER A 255 18.40 -10.41 -13.22
C SER A 255 18.33 -9.17 -14.13
N ALA A 256 18.94 -9.25 -15.31
CA ALA A 256 18.76 -8.26 -16.37
C ALA A 256 17.39 -8.37 -17.08
N ILE A 257 16.70 -9.50 -16.95
CA ILE A 257 15.38 -9.73 -17.54
C ILE A 257 14.30 -9.56 -16.48
N PHE A 258 13.30 -8.73 -16.77
CA PHE A 258 12.16 -8.51 -15.89
C PHE A 258 11.12 -9.57 -16.23
N ARG A 259 10.89 -10.51 -15.30
CA ARG A 259 9.87 -11.54 -15.48
C ARG A 259 8.50 -10.87 -15.30
N ARG A 260 7.62 -11.10 -16.28
CA ARG A 260 6.23 -10.63 -16.26
C ARG A 260 5.35 -11.49 -15.36
#